data_AF-A0A9X3W8Z4-F1
#
_entry.id   AF-A0A9X3W8Z4-F1
#
_cell.length_a   1.000
_cell.length_b   1.000
_cell.length_c   1.000
_cell.angle_alpha   90.00
_cell.angle_beta   90.00
_cell.angle_gamma   90.00
#
_symmetry.space_group_name_H-M   'P 1'
#
loop_
_entity.id
_entity.type
_entity.pdbx_description
1 polymer ?
#
loop_
_entity_poly.entity_id
_entity_poly.type
_entity_poly.pdbx_seq_one_letter_code
_entity_poly.pdbx_strand_id
1 'polypeptide(L)'
;METRQHDTQGRIIHGFIQCIKEKPVREITNKDIYTKAEVTYQTFFRYYSDKNELLDDLEDFLISELQLAQKKDREILTKLKHALSEDIF
;
A
#
# COMPACT_ATOMS: atom_id res chain seq x y z
N MET A 1 20.24 -3.88 -9.04
CA MET A 1 19.22 -4.90 -9.38
C MET A 1 17.93 -4.64 -8.59
N GLU A 2 18.00 -4.13 -7.36
CA GLU A 2 16.88 -3.73 -6.50
C GLU A 2 15.94 -2.65 -7.09
N THR A 3 16.46 -1.65 -7.83
CA THR A 3 15.66 -0.52 -8.34
C THR A 3 14.56 -0.94 -9.32
N ARG A 4 14.82 -1.96 -10.16
CA ARG A 4 13.81 -2.51 -11.09
C ARG A 4 12.77 -3.38 -10.39
N GLN A 5 13.17 -3.95 -9.25
CA GLN A 5 12.35 -4.89 -8.50
C GLN A 5 11.23 -4.14 -7.75
N HIS A 6 11.56 -2.97 -7.17
CA HIS A 6 10.58 -2.06 -6.58
C HIS A 6 9.63 -1.45 -7.63
N ASP A 7 10.13 -1.11 -8.81
CA ASP A 7 9.30 -0.58 -9.90
C ASP A 7 8.22 -1.59 -10.34
N THR A 8 8.60 -2.88 -10.45
CA THR A 8 7.66 -3.93 -10.86
C THR A 8 6.61 -4.24 -9.79
N GLN A 9 6.99 -4.30 -8.51
CA GLN A 9 6.03 -4.52 -7.41
C GLN A 9 5.01 -3.38 -7.35
N GLY A 10 5.47 -2.13 -7.47
CA GLY A 10 4.59 -0.95 -7.51
C GLY A 10 3.61 -1.00 -8.68
N ARG A 11 4.04 -1.47 -9.85
CA ARG A 11 3.15 -1.68 -11.01
C ARG A 11 2.08 -2.75 -10.75
N ILE A 12 2.43 -3.84 -10.08
CA ILE A 12 1.47 -4.90 -9.71
C ILE A 12 0.41 -4.34 -8.75
N ILE A 13 0.84 -3.63 -7.69
CA ILE A 13 -0.08 -2.97 -6.74
C ILE A 13 -0.99 -1.97 -7.46
N HIS A 14 -0.42 -1.13 -8.33
CA HIS A 14 -1.20 -0.18 -9.11
C HIS A 14 -2.22 -0.89 -10.01
N GLY A 15 -1.81 -1.95 -10.72
CA GLY A 15 -2.71 -2.77 -11.54
C GLY A 15 -3.87 -3.36 -10.73
N PHE A 16 -3.59 -3.85 -9.53
CA PHE A 16 -4.62 -4.37 -8.63
C PHE A 16 -5.61 -3.30 -8.17
N ILE A 17 -5.13 -2.11 -7.76
CA ILE A 17 -5.98 -0.98 -7.38
C ILE A 17 -6.91 -0.58 -8.53
N GLN A 18 -6.42 -0.58 -9.77
CA GLN A 18 -7.27 -0.29 -10.94
C GLN A 18 -8.34 -1.38 -11.14
N CYS A 19 -8.02 -2.67 -10.93
CA CYS A 19 -9.03 -3.72 -10.97
C CYS A 19 -10.10 -3.56 -9.88
N ILE A 20 -9.73 -3.17 -8.66
CA ILE A 20 -10.65 -2.94 -7.54
C ILE A 20 -11.63 -1.80 -7.85
N LYS A 21 -11.18 -0.76 -8.56
CA LYS A 21 -12.05 0.34 -9.00
C LYS A 21 -13.09 -0.10 -10.04
N GLU A 22 -12.83 -1.18 -10.77
CA GLU A 22 -13.68 -1.65 -11.87
C GLU A 22 -14.67 -2.73 -11.44
N LYS A 23 -14.29 -3.59 -10.48
CA LYS A 23 -15.14 -4.70 -10.02
C LYS A 23 -14.82 -5.17 -8.59
N PRO A 24 -15.76 -5.85 -7.92
CA PRO A 24 -15.53 -6.38 -6.58
C PRO A 24 -14.33 -7.34 -6.52
N VAL A 25 -13.56 -7.30 -5.42
CA VAL A 25 -12.33 -8.10 -5.21
C VAL A 25 -12.55 -9.59 -5.46
N ARG A 26 -13.70 -10.13 -5.04
CA ARG A 26 -14.06 -11.54 -5.23
C ARG A 26 -14.14 -11.97 -6.71
N GLU A 27 -14.34 -11.02 -7.63
CA GLU A 27 -14.48 -11.22 -9.07
C GLU A 27 -13.18 -10.88 -9.84
N ILE A 28 -12.14 -10.41 -9.14
CA ILE A 28 -10.82 -10.15 -9.70
C ILE A 28 -10.03 -11.46 -9.77
N THR A 29 -9.36 -11.69 -10.89
CA THR A 29 -8.45 -12.82 -11.10
C THR A 29 -7.01 -12.34 -11.16
N ASN A 30 -6.03 -13.23 -10.91
CA ASN A 30 -4.61 -12.91 -11.08
C ASN A 30 -4.32 -12.41 -12.50
N LYS A 31 -5.08 -12.91 -13.50
CA LYS A 31 -4.99 -12.49 -14.90
C LYS A 31 -5.37 -11.05 -15.12
N ASP A 32 -6.44 -10.59 -14.51
CA ASP A 32 -6.85 -9.19 -14.61
C ASP A 32 -5.72 -8.29 -14.10
N ILE A 33 -5.12 -8.66 -12.97
CA ILE A 33 -4.07 -7.89 -12.30
C ILE A 33 -2.80 -7.81 -13.14
N TYR A 34 -2.23 -8.95 -13.57
CA TYR A 34 -0.99 -8.91 -14.33
C TYR A 34 -1.18 -8.27 -15.71
N THR A 35 -2.38 -8.38 -16.29
CA THR A 35 -2.72 -7.70 -17.55
C THR A 35 -2.76 -6.18 -17.34
N LYS A 36 -3.44 -5.71 -16.28
CA LYS A 36 -3.56 -4.28 -15.96
C LYS A 36 -2.23 -3.65 -15.54
N ALA A 37 -1.37 -4.43 -14.88
CA ALA A 37 -0.02 -4.02 -14.49
C ALA A 37 0.99 -4.06 -15.65
N GLU A 38 0.59 -4.61 -16.80
CA GLU A 38 1.44 -4.83 -17.99
C GLU A 38 2.68 -5.68 -17.65
N VAL A 39 2.49 -6.72 -16.84
CA VAL A 39 3.56 -7.68 -16.47
C VAL A 39 3.19 -9.09 -16.92
N THR A 40 4.21 -9.94 -17.09
CA THR A 40 3.97 -11.34 -17.46
C THR A 40 3.39 -12.13 -16.29
N TYR A 41 2.71 -13.24 -16.59
CA TYR A 41 2.30 -14.25 -15.60
C TYR A 41 3.49 -14.62 -14.70
N GLN A 42 4.63 -14.99 -15.29
CA GLN A 42 5.83 -15.39 -14.55
C GLN A 42 6.40 -14.27 -13.67
N THR A 43 6.21 -13.02 -14.08
CA THR A 43 6.60 -11.87 -13.26
C THR A 43 5.68 -11.73 -12.06
N PHE A 44 4.35 -11.77 -12.24
CA PHE A 44 3.39 -11.70 -11.13
C PHE A 44 3.67 -12.77 -10.06
N PHE A 45 3.76 -14.03 -10.49
CA PHE A 45 3.97 -15.17 -9.59
C PHE A 45 5.36 -15.22 -8.92
N ARG A 46 6.27 -14.31 -9.27
CA ARG A 46 7.54 -14.12 -8.56
C ARG A 46 7.39 -13.23 -7.32
N TYR A 47 6.41 -12.35 -7.32
CA TYR A 47 6.13 -11.44 -6.20
C TYR A 47 5.00 -11.96 -5.33
N TYR A 48 3.97 -12.54 -5.95
CA TYR A 48 2.74 -12.93 -5.27
C TYR A 48 2.26 -14.28 -5.79
N SER A 49 2.05 -15.23 -4.89
CA SER A 49 1.46 -16.54 -5.15
C SER A 49 0.02 -16.42 -5.66
N ASP A 50 -0.76 -15.46 -5.16
CA ASP A 50 -2.08 -15.13 -5.69
C ASP A 50 -2.53 -13.69 -5.34
N LYS A 51 -3.75 -13.32 -5.77
CA LYS A 51 -4.34 -12.00 -5.48
C LYS A 51 -4.60 -11.76 -3.99
N ASN A 52 -4.76 -12.83 -3.19
CA ASN A 52 -5.07 -12.70 -1.76
C ASN A 52 -3.77 -12.35 -1.01
N GLU A 53 -2.63 -12.97 -1.33
CA GLU A 53 -1.34 -12.55 -0.78
C GLU A 53 -1.03 -11.08 -1.13
N LEU A 54 -1.32 -10.66 -2.37
CA LEU A 54 -1.21 -9.25 -2.76
C LEU A 54 -2.16 -8.33 -1.98
N LEU A 55 -3.36 -8.80 -1.65
CA LEU A 55 -4.32 -8.04 -0.86
C LEU A 55 -3.84 -7.89 0.58
N ASP A 56 -3.39 -8.98 1.21
CA ASP A 56 -2.88 -9.00 2.57
C ASP A 56 -1.68 -8.04 2.71
N ASP A 57 -0.72 -8.12 1.79
CA ASP A 57 0.42 -7.20 1.72
C ASP A 57 0.01 -5.73 1.61
N LEU A 58 -1.01 -5.44 0.79
CA LEU A 58 -1.54 -4.10 0.61
C LEU A 58 -2.25 -3.60 1.88
N GLU A 59 -3.04 -4.45 2.53
CA GLU A 59 -3.73 -4.14 3.78
C GLU A 59 -2.73 -3.85 4.91
N ASP A 60 -1.73 -4.70 5.08
CA ASP A 60 -0.67 -4.54 6.07
C ASP A 60 0.12 -3.23 5.85
N PHE A 61 0.44 -2.91 4.60
CA PHE A 61 1.07 -1.65 4.25
C PHE A 61 0.20 -0.44 4.63
N LEU A 62 -1.09 -0.45 4.24
CA LEU A 62 -2.01 0.66 4.51
C LEU A 62 -2.24 0.86 6.02
N ILE A 63 -2.41 -0.23 6.77
CA ILE A 63 -2.59 -0.20 8.22
C ILE A 63 -1.33 0.38 8.89
N SER A 64 -0.15 -0.08 8.48
CA SER A 64 1.13 0.39 9.01
C SER A 64 1.34 1.88 8.77
N GLU A 65 1.09 2.35 7.54
CA GLU A 65 1.21 3.76 7.20
C GLU A 65 0.21 4.63 7.95
N LEU A 66 -1.03 4.15 8.13
CA LEU A 66 -2.03 4.85 8.93
C LEU A 66 -1.61 4.97 10.40
N GLN A 67 -1.11 3.89 11.01
CA GLN A 67 -0.61 3.91 12.38
C GLN A 67 0.56 4.89 12.56
N LEU A 68 1.45 4.94 11.57
CA LEU A 68 2.60 5.84 11.55
C LEU A 68 2.17 7.31 11.41
N ALA A 69 1.21 7.61 10.54
CA ALA A 69 0.60 8.94 10.42
C ALA A 69 -0.04 9.37 11.76
N GLN A 70 -0.86 8.50 12.36
CA GLN A 70 -1.47 8.78 13.66
C GLN A 70 -0.45 9.04 14.77
N LYS A 71 0.67 8.32 14.77
CA LYS A 71 1.74 8.54 15.75
C LYS A 71 2.38 9.92 15.57
N LYS A 72 2.68 10.31 14.32
CA LYS A 72 3.21 11.65 14.00
C LYS A 72 2.25 12.75 14.44
N ASP A 73 0.96 12.59 14.16
CA ASP A 73 -0.06 13.58 14.57
C ASP A 73 -0.10 13.74 16.10
N ARG A 74 -0.06 12.64 16.86
CA ARG A 74 -0.01 12.68 18.33
C ARG A 74 1.25 13.38 18.85
N GLU A 75 2.40 13.14 18.23
CA GLU A 75 3.66 13.80 18.62
C GLU A 75 3.60 15.31 18.37
N ILE A 76 3.02 15.74 17.25
CA ILE A 76 2.83 17.16 16.92
C ILE A 76 1.89 17.81 17.94
N LEU A 77 0.73 17.21 18.20
CA LEU A 77 -0.24 17.73 19.17
C LEU A 77 0.34 17.83 20.58
N THR A 78 1.16 16.85 20.98
CA THR A 78 1.84 16.87 22.28
C THR A 78 2.83 18.03 22.36
N LYS A 79 3.64 18.26 21.32
CA LYS A 79 4.58 19.39 21.27
C LYS A 79 3.87 20.73 21.32
N LEU A 80 2.78 20.90 20.56
CA LEU A 80 1.97 22.12 20.56
C LEU A 80 1.37 22.42 21.94
N LYS A 81 0.88 21.39 22.64
CA LYS A 81 0.34 21.54 24.00
C LYS A 81 1.40 22.03 25.00
N HIS A 82 2.63 21.50 24.92
CA HIS A 82 3.73 21.93 25.80
C HIS A 82 4.14 23.38 25.51
N ALA A 83 4.27 23.75 24.23
CA ALA A 83 4.60 25.13 23.85
C ALA A 83 3.55 26.14 24.34
N LEU A 84 2.26 25.81 24.22
CA LEU A 84 1.17 26.69 24.68
C LEU A 84 1.13 26.85 26.22
N SER A 85 1.63 25.87 26.97
CA SER A 85 1.72 25.97 28.44
C SER A 85 2.92 26.78 28.93
N GLU A 86 3.96 26.96 28.10
CA GLU A 86 5.14 27.76 28.45
C GLU A 86 4.91 29.27 28.22
N ASP A 87 4.01 29.66 27.32
CA ASP A 87 3.68 31.08 27.03
C ASP A 87 2.69 31.73 28.05
N ILE A 88 2.18 30.99 29.04
CA ILE A 88 1.21 31.49 30.04
C ILE A 88 1.89 31.97 31.35
N PHE A 89 3.22 31.99 31.43
CA PHE A 89 3.98 32.52 32.59
C PHE A 89 4.99 33.60 32.22
#